data_AF-A0A1H7J973-F1
#
_entry.id   AF-A0A1H7J973-F1
#
_cell.length_a   1.000
_cell.length_b   1.000
_cell.length_c   1.000
_cell.angle_alpha   90.00
_cell.angle_beta   90.00
_cell.angle_gamma   90.00
#
_symmetry.space_group_name_H-M   'P 1'
#
loop_
_entity.id
_entity.type
_entity.pdbx_description
1 polymer ?
#
loop_
_entity_poly.entity_id
_entity_poly.type
_entity_poly.pdbx_seq_one_letter_code
_entity_poly.pdbx_strand_id
1 'polypeptide(L)'
;MMRSLWAAASGMKSQQTSVDTIANNLANVNTTAYKAQSTQFKTLLYQTLQATSTNAEGEAKPTSAQVGLGTRVASINSNFTQGAQLANDSNTAMCITGEGFFAVQDGEETHYTRNGNFTWAIDNTGAKVLTTAEGYKVLDQAGRPITLPATAGENGFTVNPDDASISYRNPDGTYTNTGQSIALYQFTNRVGLSKIGENLYDETVASGEPVSEWNTNGVIRSSVLQNYLEGSNVNVADEMVNLIISQRAYEMNSKAITTSDTMLEQANNLKR
;
A
#
# COMPACT_ATOMS: atom_id res chain seq x y z
N MET A 1 -9.86 -12.44 -36.70
CA MET A 1 -10.96 -11.94 -35.84
C MET A 1 -10.93 -12.53 -34.43
N MET A 2 -10.70 -13.83 -34.20
CA MET A 2 -10.54 -14.33 -32.82
C MET A 2 -9.38 -13.68 -32.04
N ARG A 3 -8.25 -13.36 -32.70
CA ARG A 3 -7.10 -12.68 -32.03
C ARG A 3 -7.42 -11.26 -31.56
N SER A 4 -8.22 -10.50 -32.32
CA SER A 4 -8.65 -9.15 -31.89
C SER A 4 -9.63 -9.23 -30.73
N LEU A 5 -10.52 -10.22 -30.71
CA LEU A 5 -11.40 -10.49 -29.57
C LEU A 5 -10.62 -10.84 -28.29
N TRP A 6 -9.61 -11.70 -28.37
CA TRP A 6 -8.77 -12.03 -27.20
C TRP A 6 -7.95 -10.85 -26.70
N ALA A 7 -7.37 -10.05 -27.61
CA ALA A 7 -6.64 -8.85 -27.24
C ALA A 7 -7.58 -7.83 -26.55
N ALA A 8 -8.76 -7.58 -27.10
CA ALA A 8 -9.76 -6.68 -26.52
C ALA A 8 -10.30 -7.19 -25.18
N ALA A 9 -10.57 -8.49 -25.05
CA ALA A 9 -11.02 -9.11 -23.79
C ALA A 9 -9.94 -9.04 -22.69
N SER A 10 -8.67 -9.29 -23.03
CA SER A 10 -7.56 -9.18 -22.08
C SER A 10 -7.34 -7.74 -21.61
N GLY A 11 -7.49 -6.76 -22.51
CA GLY A 11 -7.47 -5.34 -22.19
C GLY A 11 -8.63 -4.95 -21.28
N MET A 12 -9.85 -5.39 -21.59
CA MET A 12 -11.04 -5.14 -20.79
C MET A 12 -10.90 -5.65 -19.35
N LYS A 13 -10.44 -6.90 -19.19
CA LYS A 13 -10.20 -7.49 -17.86
C LYS A 13 -9.12 -6.74 -17.08
N SER A 14 -8.05 -6.32 -17.75
CA SER A 14 -6.98 -5.54 -17.10
C SER A 14 -7.47 -4.16 -16.68
N GLN A 15 -8.27 -3.49 -17.51
CA GLN A 15 -8.88 -2.20 -17.15
C GLN A 15 -9.89 -2.32 -16.03
N GLN A 16 -10.63 -3.43 -15.93
CA GLN A 16 -11.51 -3.70 -14.79
C GLN A 16 -10.73 -3.72 -13.48
N THR A 17 -9.61 -4.44 -13.40
CA THR A 17 -8.76 -4.45 -12.19
C THR A 17 -8.20 -3.06 -11.87
N SER A 18 -7.89 -2.25 -12.89
CA SER A 18 -7.48 -0.86 -12.70
C SER A 18 -8.58 -0.03 -12.06
N VAL A 19 -9.81 -0.14 -12.58
CA VAL A 19 -11.01 0.51 -12.03
C VAL A 19 -11.24 0.07 -10.59
N ASP A 20 -11.13 -1.22 -10.29
CA ASP A 20 -11.30 -1.75 -8.92
C ASP A 20 -10.25 -1.20 -7.96
N THR A 21 -9.00 -1.08 -8.42
CA THR A 21 -7.90 -0.52 -7.60
C THR A 21 -8.11 0.98 -7.33
N ILE A 22 -8.49 1.75 -8.34
CA ILE A 22 -8.79 3.18 -8.20
C ILE A 22 -10.01 3.41 -7.30
N ALA A 23 -11.04 2.58 -7.45
CA ALA A 23 -12.21 2.61 -6.56
C ALA A 23 -11.83 2.32 -5.11
N ASN A 24 -10.91 1.37 -4.88
CA ASN A 24 -10.40 1.08 -3.54
C ASN A 24 -9.60 2.26 -2.96
N ASN A 25 -8.75 2.91 -3.75
CA ASN A 25 -8.02 4.12 -3.33
C ASN A 25 -9.01 5.21 -2.92
N LEU A 26 -10.01 5.48 -3.75
CA LEU A 26 -11.00 6.53 -3.52
C LEU A 26 -11.83 6.25 -2.26
N ALA A 27 -12.22 5.00 -2.02
CA ALA A 27 -12.93 4.60 -0.81
C ALA A 27 -12.08 4.81 0.46
N ASN A 28 -10.75 4.65 0.36
CA ASN A 28 -9.82 4.76 1.47
C ASN A 28 -9.12 6.12 1.58
N VAL A 29 -9.67 7.18 0.97
CA VAL A 29 -9.10 8.54 1.06
C VAL A 29 -9.09 9.09 2.48
N ASN A 30 -10.09 8.75 3.29
CA ASN A 30 -10.19 9.21 4.68
C ASN A 30 -9.59 8.21 5.68
N THR A 31 -9.10 7.06 5.21
CA THR A 31 -8.53 6.04 6.07
C THR A 31 -7.14 6.48 6.52
N THR A 32 -6.92 6.51 7.84
CA THR A 32 -5.64 6.87 8.45
C THR A 32 -4.52 5.97 7.94
N ALA A 33 -3.42 6.58 7.51
CA ALA A 33 -2.20 5.94 7.04
C ALA A 33 -2.37 4.97 5.85
N TYR A 34 -3.45 5.10 5.08
CA TYR A 34 -3.63 4.32 3.86
C TYR A 34 -2.61 4.70 2.78
N LYS A 35 -2.10 3.68 2.08
CA LYS A 35 -1.12 3.82 1.00
C LYS A 35 -1.75 3.45 -0.34
N ALA A 36 -1.87 4.46 -1.21
CA ALA A 36 -2.45 4.37 -2.53
C ALA A 36 -1.82 3.22 -3.34
N GLN A 37 -2.65 2.51 -4.08
CA GLN A 37 -2.24 1.38 -4.90
C GLN A 37 -2.28 1.74 -6.38
N SER A 38 -1.26 1.30 -7.13
CA SER A 38 -1.18 1.52 -8.58
C SER A 38 -1.08 0.18 -9.31
N THR A 39 -1.93 0.00 -10.32
CA THR A 39 -1.91 -1.19 -11.19
C THR A 39 -0.87 -1.02 -12.28
N GLN A 40 0.00 -2.01 -12.44
CA GLN A 40 1.01 -2.04 -13.52
C GLN A 40 0.61 -3.05 -14.59
N PHE A 41 0.65 -2.64 -15.85
CA PHE A 41 0.33 -3.49 -16.99
C PHE A 41 1.60 -4.03 -17.66
N LYS A 42 1.52 -5.25 -18.19
CA LYS A 42 2.53 -5.80 -19.09
C LYS A 42 1.89 -6.34 -20.36
N THR A 43 2.57 -6.17 -21.48
CA THR A 43 2.18 -6.77 -22.75
C THR A 43 2.34 -8.28 -22.69
N LEU A 44 1.48 -9.01 -23.39
CA LEU A 44 1.63 -10.44 -23.61
C LEU A 44 2.65 -10.72 -24.71
N LEU A 45 2.92 -12.00 -24.99
CA LEU A 45 3.88 -12.41 -26.02
C LEU A 45 3.48 -11.83 -27.39
N TYR A 46 4.49 -11.58 -28.21
CA TYR A 46 4.34 -11.16 -29.59
C TYR A 46 4.42 -12.38 -30.51
N GLN A 47 3.52 -12.45 -31.47
CA GLN A 47 3.57 -13.45 -32.54
C GLN A 47 4.25 -12.84 -33.76
N THR A 48 5.34 -13.47 -34.22
CA THR A 48 6.02 -13.06 -35.46
C THR A 48 5.25 -13.61 -36.66
N LEU A 49 4.74 -12.71 -37.51
CA LEU A 49 4.08 -13.03 -38.78
C LEU A 49 5.09 -13.12 -39.93
N GLN A 50 6.14 -12.30 -39.89
CA GLN A 50 7.22 -12.32 -40.86
C GLN A 50 8.54 -12.11 -40.13
N ALA A 51 9.38 -13.14 -40.15
CA ALA A 51 10.76 -13.02 -39.71
C ALA A 51 11.56 -12.19 -40.73
N THR A 52 12.58 -11.48 -40.26
CA THR A 52 13.61 -10.90 -41.13
C THR A 52 14.15 -12.01 -42.03
N SER A 53 14.06 -11.80 -43.35
CA SER A 53 14.42 -12.76 -44.38
C SER A 53 15.21 -12.05 -45.47
N THR A 54 15.93 -12.79 -46.28
CA THR A 54 16.58 -12.29 -47.50
C THR A 54 15.71 -12.58 -48.72
N ASN A 55 15.69 -11.68 -49.71
CA ASN A 55 15.08 -11.97 -51.01
C ASN A 55 15.92 -13.01 -51.79
N ALA A 56 15.44 -13.42 -52.97
CA ALA A 56 16.15 -14.38 -53.83
C ALA A 56 17.51 -13.87 -54.34
N GLU A 57 17.76 -12.55 -54.30
CA GLU A 57 19.04 -11.90 -54.63
C GLU A 57 19.95 -11.62 -53.41
N GLY A 58 19.58 -12.03 -52.18
CA GLY A 58 20.42 -11.90 -50.98
C GLY A 58 20.40 -10.53 -50.28
N GLU A 59 19.51 -9.60 -50.67
CA GLU A 59 19.28 -8.35 -49.95
C GLU A 59 18.42 -8.58 -48.70
N ALA A 60 18.82 -7.96 -47.60
CA ALA A 60 18.13 -8.07 -46.31
C ALA A 60 16.76 -7.37 -46.39
N LYS A 61 15.67 -8.12 -46.17
CA LYS A 61 14.34 -7.55 -45.97
C LYS A 61 14.28 -6.96 -44.56
N PRO A 62 14.22 -5.63 -44.39
CA PRO A 62 14.53 -5.00 -43.10
C PRO A 62 13.35 -5.01 -42.12
N THR A 63 12.13 -5.36 -42.54
CA THR A 63 10.94 -5.24 -41.69
C THR A 63 10.46 -6.59 -41.17
N SER A 64 10.55 -6.77 -39.85
CA SER A 64 9.84 -7.83 -39.14
C SER A 64 8.39 -7.42 -38.90
N ALA A 65 7.43 -8.33 -39.12
CA ALA A 65 6.04 -8.11 -38.75
C ALA A 65 5.71 -8.91 -37.50
N GLN A 66 5.39 -8.22 -36.40
CA GLN A 66 4.97 -8.83 -35.13
C GLN A 66 3.63 -8.28 -34.68
N VAL A 67 2.81 -9.13 -34.07
CA VAL A 67 1.49 -8.76 -33.54
C VAL A 67 1.43 -9.12 -32.06
N GLY A 68 1.05 -8.16 -31.22
CA GLY A 68 0.88 -8.38 -29.78
C GLY A 68 -0.40 -9.14 -29.45
N LEU A 69 -0.35 -10.01 -28.45
CA LEU A 69 -1.49 -10.83 -28.00
C LEU A 69 -2.36 -10.16 -26.92
N GLY A 70 -2.14 -8.87 -26.64
CA GLY A 70 -2.90 -8.10 -25.65
C GLY A 70 -2.09 -7.75 -24.41
N THR A 71 -2.76 -7.59 -23.27
CA THR A 71 -2.16 -7.12 -22.01
C THR A 71 -2.64 -7.94 -20.82
N ARG A 72 -1.87 -7.91 -19.72
CA ARG A 72 -2.27 -8.44 -18.42
C ARG A 72 -1.84 -7.49 -17.30
N VAL A 73 -2.49 -7.61 -16.15
CA VAL A 73 -2.00 -7.03 -14.90
C VAL A 73 -0.72 -7.76 -14.47
N ALA A 74 0.33 -6.99 -14.21
CA ALA A 74 1.62 -7.48 -13.78
C ALA A 74 1.73 -7.51 -12.25
N SER A 75 1.36 -6.41 -11.61
CA SER A 75 1.33 -6.26 -10.16
C SER A 75 0.44 -5.08 -9.76
N ILE A 76 0.05 -5.04 -8.49
CA ILE A 76 -0.57 -3.89 -7.85
C ILE A 76 0.39 -3.46 -6.74
N ASN A 77 1.05 -2.32 -6.92
CA ASN A 77 2.08 -1.86 -5.99
C ASN A 77 1.50 -0.78 -5.07
N SER A 78 1.84 -0.83 -3.78
CA SER A 78 1.50 0.22 -2.83
C SER A 78 2.55 1.33 -2.87
N ASN A 79 2.12 2.59 -2.91
CA ASN A 79 2.99 3.74 -2.88
C ASN A 79 3.19 4.21 -1.43
N PHE A 80 4.42 4.10 -0.92
CA PHE A 80 4.77 4.41 0.47
C PHE A 80 5.20 5.86 0.71
N THR A 81 4.78 6.81 -0.15
CA THR A 81 4.94 8.24 0.15
C THR A 81 4.19 8.63 1.42
N GLN A 82 4.74 9.59 2.15
CA GLN A 82 4.14 10.16 3.34
C GLN A 82 2.86 10.93 2.97
N GLY A 83 1.78 10.71 3.73
CA GLY A 83 0.54 11.49 3.63
C GLY A 83 0.61 12.82 4.40
N ALA A 84 -0.49 13.58 4.37
CA ALA A 84 -0.60 14.80 5.16
C ALA A 84 -0.66 14.48 6.67
N GLN A 85 -0.06 15.33 7.50
CA GLN A 85 -0.13 15.20 8.96
C GLN A 85 -1.42 15.88 9.45
N LEU A 86 -2.35 15.10 9.98
CA LEU A 86 -3.63 15.58 10.49
C LEU A 86 -3.57 15.69 12.01
N ALA A 87 -3.77 16.89 12.55
CA ALA A 87 -3.84 17.08 14.00
C ALA A 87 -5.05 16.33 14.59
N ASN A 88 -4.87 15.73 15.75
CA ASN A 88 -5.89 15.00 16.48
C ASN A 88 -5.79 15.35 17.98
N ASP A 89 -6.93 15.55 18.63
CA ASP A 89 -7.01 15.87 20.05
C ASP A 89 -6.70 14.67 20.96
N SER A 90 -6.69 13.44 20.40
CA SER A 90 -6.33 12.24 21.14
C SER A 90 -4.85 12.20 21.46
N ASN A 91 -4.53 12.13 22.74
CA ASN A 91 -3.17 12.10 23.24
C ASN A 91 -2.40 10.81 22.89
N THR A 92 -3.10 9.77 22.43
CA THR A 92 -2.53 8.51 21.95
C THR A 92 -2.35 8.47 20.43
N ALA A 93 -2.81 9.49 19.71
CA ALA A 93 -2.58 9.60 18.28
C ALA A 93 -1.10 9.88 18.01
N MET A 94 -0.51 9.06 17.14
CA MET A 94 0.90 9.17 16.77
C MET A 94 1.05 9.18 15.25
N CYS A 95 1.96 10.01 14.76
CA CYS A 95 2.32 10.08 13.36
C CYS A 95 3.83 9.93 13.24
N ILE A 96 4.27 9.00 12.40
CA ILE A 96 5.70 8.83 12.10
C ILE A 96 6.06 9.80 10.98
N THR A 97 7.02 10.69 11.18
CA THR A 97 7.65 11.46 10.10
C THR A 97 8.90 10.72 9.65
N GLY A 98 8.89 10.20 8.42
CA GLY A 98 9.99 9.39 7.90
C GLY A 98 9.52 8.07 7.31
N GLU A 99 10.35 7.05 7.40
CA GLU A 99 10.21 5.80 6.65
C GLU A 99 9.87 4.58 7.53
N GLY A 100 9.77 4.78 8.84
CA GLY A 100 9.49 3.74 9.82
C GLY A 100 8.03 3.28 9.88
N PHE A 101 7.84 2.09 10.42
CA PHE A 101 6.56 1.46 10.72
C PHE A 101 6.50 1.14 12.22
N PHE A 102 5.31 1.28 12.81
CA PHE A 102 5.02 0.76 14.14
C PHE A 102 4.93 -0.76 14.09
N ALA A 103 5.51 -1.43 15.08
CA ALA A 103 5.28 -2.86 15.29
C ALA A 103 4.14 -3.08 16.28
N VAL A 104 3.18 -3.89 15.87
CA VAL A 104 2.05 -4.33 16.70
C VAL A 104 2.06 -5.84 16.79
N GLN A 105 1.66 -6.36 17.94
CA GLN A 105 1.63 -7.78 18.23
C GLN A 105 0.19 -8.29 18.24
N ASP A 106 -0.07 -9.30 17.42
CA ASP A 106 -1.26 -10.14 17.47
C ASP A 106 -0.89 -11.51 18.03
N GLY A 107 -1.13 -11.70 19.33
CA GLY A 107 -0.72 -12.93 20.02
C GLY A 107 0.81 -13.12 20.01
N GLU A 108 1.30 -14.08 19.20
CA GLU A 108 2.73 -14.34 19.00
C GLU A 108 3.29 -13.73 17.71
N GLU A 109 2.43 -13.30 16.78
CA GLU A 109 2.84 -12.73 15.50
C GLU A 109 3.03 -11.21 15.61
N THR A 110 4.02 -10.69 14.88
CA THR A 110 4.28 -9.24 14.81
C THR A 110 3.90 -8.75 13.44
N HIS A 111 3.06 -7.73 13.41
CA HIS A 111 2.65 -7.03 12.20
C HIS A 111 3.12 -5.58 12.25
N TYR A 112 3.17 -4.95 11.09
CA TYR A 112 3.69 -3.60 10.93
C TYR A 112 2.59 -2.67 10.43
N THR A 113 2.50 -1.47 10.97
CA THR A 113 1.52 -0.48 10.51
C THR A 113 2.09 0.93 10.52
N ARG A 114 1.53 1.80 9.67
CA ARG A 114 1.73 3.25 9.80
C ARG A 114 0.54 3.93 10.47
N ASN A 115 -0.53 3.18 10.75
CA ASN A 115 -1.67 3.71 11.47
C ASN A 115 -1.30 3.92 12.94
N GLY A 116 -1.22 5.17 13.37
CA GLY A 116 -0.98 5.51 14.77
C GLY A 116 -2.22 5.94 15.53
N ASN A 117 -3.41 5.51 15.08
CA ASN A 117 -4.63 5.63 15.87
C ASN A 117 -4.66 4.57 16.97
N PHE A 118 -3.88 4.79 18.02
CA PHE A 118 -3.82 3.90 19.17
C PHE A 118 -4.77 4.36 20.27
N THR A 119 -5.19 3.42 21.12
CA THR A 119 -6.01 3.67 22.30
C THR A 119 -5.44 2.90 23.50
N TRP A 120 -5.79 3.33 24.71
CA TRP A 120 -5.39 2.59 25.92
C TRP A 120 -6.41 1.51 26.21
N ALA A 121 -5.95 0.26 26.29
CA ALA A 121 -6.73 -0.84 26.86
C ALA A 121 -6.19 -1.20 28.25
N ILE A 122 -7.03 -1.77 29.10
CA ILE A 122 -6.63 -2.27 30.42
C ILE A 122 -6.38 -3.77 30.26
N ASP A 123 -5.15 -4.22 30.55
CA ASP A 123 -4.80 -5.64 30.52
C ASP A 123 -5.34 -6.37 31.77
N ASN A 124 -5.36 -7.70 31.76
CA ASN A 124 -5.83 -8.55 32.88
C ASN A 124 -5.06 -8.32 34.19
N THR A 125 -3.87 -7.70 34.12
CA THR A 125 -3.04 -7.29 35.27
C THR A 125 -3.37 -5.89 35.81
N GLY A 126 -4.34 -5.19 35.20
CA GLY A 126 -4.74 -3.82 35.57
C GLY A 126 -3.83 -2.72 35.03
N ALA A 127 -2.79 -3.05 34.25
CA ALA A 127 -1.92 -2.08 33.58
C ALA A 127 -2.57 -1.54 32.30
N LYS A 128 -2.30 -0.28 31.96
CA LYS A 128 -2.75 0.32 30.69
C LYS A 128 -1.77 -0.08 29.59
N VAL A 129 -2.23 -0.86 28.62
CA VAL A 129 -1.46 -1.24 27.43
C VAL A 129 -1.85 -0.35 26.26
N LEU A 130 -0.87 0.06 25.45
CA LEU A 130 -1.15 0.77 24.21
C LEU A 130 -1.57 -0.24 23.14
N THR A 131 -2.80 -0.13 22.64
CA THR A 131 -3.35 -1.04 21.64
C THR A 131 -3.89 -0.32 20.42
N THR A 132 -4.00 -1.02 19.29
CA THR A 132 -4.81 -0.56 18.14
C THR A 132 -6.31 -0.63 18.50
N ALA A 133 -7.18 -0.17 17.60
CA ALA A 133 -8.63 -0.27 17.79
C ALA A 133 -9.11 -1.73 17.86
N GLU A 134 -8.34 -2.65 17.29
CA GLU A 134 -8.59 -4.08 17.21
C GLU A 134 -8.00 -4.85 18.41
N GLY A 135 -7.24 -4.17 19.26
CA GLY A 135 -6.65 -4.74 20.48
C GLY A 135 -5.22 -5.25 20.33
N TYR A 136 -4.57 -5.04 19.18
CA TYR A 136 -3.18 -5.43 18.96
C TYR A 136 -2.24 -4.56 19.78
N LYS A 137 -1.31 -5.19 20.51
CA LYS A 137 -0.43 -4.49 21.46
C LYS A 137 0.74 -3.84 20.73
N VAL A 138 0.98 -2.54 20.95
CA VAL A 138 2.13 -1.85 20.34
C VAL A 138 3.42 -2.24 21.07
N LEU A 139 4.47 -2.54 20.31
CA LEU A 139 5.76 -2.99 20.84
C LEU A 139 6.73 -1.83 21.11
N ASP A 140 7.43 -1.95 22.24
CA ASP A 140 8.60 -1.19 22.66
C ASP A 140 9.86 -1.65 21.89
N GLN A 141 10.91 -0.84 21.87
CA GLN A 141 12.22 -1.12 21.26
C GLN A 141 12.82 -2.48 21.71
N ALA A 142 12.47 -2.96 22.90
CA ALA A 142 12.88 -4.25 23.44
C ALA A 142 11.97 -5.43 23.04
N GLY A 143 11.01 -5.23 22.12
CA GLY A 143 10.05 -6.25 21.68
C GLY A 143 8.98 -6.61 22.73
N ARG A 144 8.73 -5.72 23.70
CA ARG A 144 7.73 -5.92 24.77
C ARG A 144 6.54 -4.99 24.54
N PRO A 145 5.31 -5.37 24.90
CA PRO A 145 4.19 -4.44 24.89
C PRO A 145 4.46 -3.19 25.73
N ILE A 146 4.06 -2.03 25.20
CA ILE A 146 4.14 -0.76 25.92
C ILE A 146 3.06 -0.74 27.00
N THR A 147 3.48 -0.65 28.27
CA THR A 147 2.58 -0.69 29.42
C THR A 147 2.83 0.50 30.34
N LEU A 148 1.78 1.24 30.65
CA LEU A 148 1.78 2.27 31.67
C LEU A 148 1.20 1.74 32.99
N PRO A 149 1.76 2.15 34.15
CA PRO A 149 1.13 1.95 35.45
C PRO A 149 -0.30 2.53 35.47
N ALA A 150 -1.23 1.91 36.20
CA ALA A 150 -2.63 2.37 36.25
C ALA A 150 -2.78 3.85 36.66
N THR A 151 -1.87 4.36 37.50
CA THR A 151 -1.81 5.73 38.02
C THR A 151 -1.21 6.76 37.06
N ALA A 152 -0.59 6.32 35.95
CA ALA A 152 0.22 7.14 35.07
C ALA A 152 -0.57 7.91 33.99
N GLY A 153 -1.79 7.47 33.68
CA GLY A 153 -2.48 7.89 32.44
C GLY A 153 -3.55 8.98 32.59
N GLU A 154 -3.82 9.51 33.78
CA GLU A 154 -4.93 10.46 33.99
C GLU A 154 -4.55 11.92 33.72
N ASN A 155 -3.26 12.30 33.80
CA ASN A 155 -2.81 13.70 33.74
C ASN A 155 -2.05 14.09 32.46
N GLY A 156 -1.95 13.17 31.49
CA GLY A 156 -1.26 13.39 30.23
C GLY A 156 -0.07 12.46 30.02
N PHE A 157 -0.01 11.89 28.84
CA PHE A 157 1.07 11.12 28.25
C PHE A 157 1.81 12.00 27.24
N THR A 158 3.12 11.87 27.13
CA THR A 158 3.91 12.57 26.11
C THR A 158 4.92 11.63 25.48
N VAL A 159 5.07 11.74 24.15
CA VAL A 159 6.13 11.07 23.40
C VAL A 159 7.12 12.12 22.95
N ASN A 160 8.40 11.91 23.25
CA ASN A 160 9.44 12.79 22.73
C ASN A 160 9.70 12.44 21.24
N PRO A 161 9.65 13.43 20.33
CA PRO A 161 9.70 13.19 18.90
C PRO A 161 11.01 12.58 18.38
N ASP A 162 12.13 12.79 19.06
CA ASP A 162 13.45 12.37 18.57
C ASP A 162 13.86 10.96 19.04
N ASP A 163 13.44 10.58 20.25
CA ASP A 163 13.79 9.29 20.86
C ASP A 163 12.60 8.32 20.97
N ALA A 164 11.41 8.76 20.56
CA ALA A 164 10.15 8.04 20.72
C ALA A 164 9.91 7.53 22.14
N SER A 165 10.56 8.14 23.14
CA SER A 165 10.47 7.73 24.54
C SER A 165 9.16 8.21 25.12
N ILE A 166 8.57 7.33 25.92
CA ILE A 166 7.29 7.57 26.55
C ILE A 166 7.51 8.14 27.93
N SER A 167 6.93 9.31 28.17
CA SER A 167 6.87 9.89 29.50
C SER A 167 5.42 10.13 29.88
N TYR A 168 5.09 9.95 31.15
CA TYR A 168 3.77 10.25 31.68
C TYR A 168 3.86 11.27 32.80
N ARG A 169 2.80 12.05 32.95
CA ARG A 169 2.73 13.10 33.97
C ARG A 169 2.14 12.54 35.25
N ASN A 170 2.89 12.59 36.34
CA ASN A 170 2.38 12.26 37.67
C ASN A 170 1.44 13.36 38.18
N PRO A 171 0.57 13.05 39.19
CA PRO A 171 -0.29 14.04 39.85
C PRO A 171 0.44 15.28 40.41
N ASP A 172 1.73 15.14 40.72
CA ASP A 172 2.68 16.17 41.17
C ASP A 172 3.23 17.05 40.04
N GLY A 173 2.76 16.85 38.80
CA GLY A 173 3.07 17.70 37.65
C GLY A 173 4.42 17.42 36.99
N THR A 174 5.19 16.45 37.51
CA THR A 174 6.47 16.00 36.95
C THR A 174 6.27 14.95 35.86
N TYR A 175 7.10 14.99 34.81
CA TYR A 175 7.14 13.94 33.79
C TYR A 175 8.11 12.85 34.23
N THR A 176 7.60 11.62 34.38
CA THR A 176 8.45 10.44 34.60
C THR A 176 8.54 9.65 33.31
N ASN A 177 9.76 9.37 32.87
CA ASN A 177 10.01 8.50 31.73
C ASN A 177 9.73 7.04 32.12
N THR A 178 8.97 6.31 31.31
CA THR A 178 8.68 4.89 31.56
C THR A 178 9.88 3.99 31.30
N GLY A 179 10.92 4.50 30.64
CA GLY A 179 12.02 3.69 30.11
C GLY A 179 11.61 2.82 28.92
N GLN A 180 10.41 3.03 28.37
CA GLN A 180 9.92 2.37 27.15
C GLN A 180 9.87 3.40 26.01
N SER A 181 10.27 2.99 24.82
CA SER A 181 10.24 3.82 23.62
C SER A 181 9.60 3.05 22.47
N ILE A 182 8.83 3.72 21.62
CA ILE A 182 8.10 3.02 20.55
C ILE A 182 9.08 2.40 19.57
N ALA A 183 8.92 1.11 19.27
CA ALA A 183 9.74 0.47 18.26
C ALA A 183 9.32 0.92 16.85
N LEU A 184 10.28 1.47 16.12
CA LEU A 184 10.15 1.75 14.70
C LEU A 184 11.01 0.79 13.90
N TYR A 185 10.40 0.21 12.87
CA TYR A 185 11.05 -0.70 11.94
C TYR A 185 11.03 -0.14 10.53
N GLN A 186 12.11 -0.35 9.80
CA GLN A 186 12.20 -0.09 8.37
C GLN A 186 12.43 -1.40 7.62
N PHE A 187 12.00 -1.41 6.36
CA PHE A 187 12.22 -2.51 5.45
C PHE A 187 13.09 -2.04 4.29
N THR A 188 14.05 -2.88 3.89
CA THR A 188 14.88 -2.63 2.71
C THR A 188 14.02 -2.54 1.45
N ASN A 189 12.99 -3.38 1.34
CA ASN A 189 12.04 -3.35 0.23
C ASN A 189 10.58 -3.27 0.73
N ARG A 190 10.00 -2.07 0.78
CA ARG A 190 8.62 -1.86 1.22
C ARG A 190 7.56 -2.46 0.29
N VAL A 191 7.85 -2.56 -1.01
CA VAL A 191 6.91 -3.13 -1.99
C VAL A 191 6.75 -4.65 -1.78
N GLY A 192 7.70 -5.29 -1.11
CA GLY A 192 7.63 -6.70 -0.73
C GLY A 192 6.73 -7.00 0.45
N LEU A 193 6.23 -5.99 1.17
CA LEU A 193 5.32 -6.20 2.31
C LEU A 193 3.97 -6.74 1.85
N SER A 194 3.45 -7.74 2.55
CA SER A 194 2.11 -8.28 2.31
C SER A 194 1.09 -7.46 3.10
N LYS A 195 -0.05 -7.10 2.51
CA LYS A 195 -1.15 -6.45 3.23
C LYS A 195 -2.08 -7.53 3.79
N ILE A 196 -2.27 -7.57 5.11
CA ILE A 196 -3.15 -8.56 5.77
C ILE A 196 -4.55 -8.03 6.09
N GLY A 197 -4.79 -6.72 5.88
CA GLY A 197 -6.03 -6.04 6.23
C GLY A 197 -5.76 -4.90 7.21
N GLU A 198 -6.76 -4.06 7.49
CA GLU A 198 -6.71 -3.07 8.60
C GLU A 198 -5.49 -2.11 8.60
N ASN A 199 -4.88 -1.88 7.43
CA ASN A 199 -3.61 -1.16 7.28
C ASN A 199 -2.41 -1.80 8.02
N LEU A 200 -2.47 -3.10 8.23
CA LEU A 200 -1.39 -3.96 8.72
C LEU A 200 -0.63 -4.57 7.54
N TYR A 201 0.66 -4.71 7.75
CA TYR A 201 1.62 -5.26 6.83
C TYR A 201 2.36 -6.41 7.50
N ASP A 202 2.54 -7.48 6.76
CA ASP A 202 3.32 -8.64 7.16
C ASP A 202 4.62 -8.69 6.36
N GLU A 203 5.67 -9.18 7.01
CA GLU A 203 6.98 -9.34 6.42
C GLU A 203 7.00 -10.54 5.48
N THR A 204 7.76 -10.42 4.39
CA THR A 204 7.93 -11.51 3.45
C THR A 204 9.40 -11.69 3.10
N VAL A 205 9.74 -12.82 2.49
CA VAL A 205 11.07 -13.05 1.93
C VAL A 205 11.48 -11.93 0.96
N ALA A 206 10.51 -11.30 0.28
CA ALA A 206 10.75 -10.21 -0.66
C ALA A 206 10.92 -8.83 0.01
N SER A 207 10.39 -8.61 1.22
CA SER A 207 10.60 -7.34 1.96
C SER A 207 11.98 -7.27 2.61
N GLY A 208 12.56 -8.44 2.89
CA GLY A 208 13.71 -8.59 3.78
C GLY A 208 13.28 -8.55 5.25
N GLU A 209 14.24 -8.83 6.13
CA GLU A 209 14.05 -8.79 7.57
C GLU A 209 13.75 -7.36 8.08
N PRO A 210 12.97 -7.24 9.16
CA PRO A 210 12.65 -5.94 9.77
C PRO A 210 13.90 -5.33 10.42
N VAL A 211 14.28 -4.14 9.95
CA VAL A 211 15.43 -3.39 10.48
C VAL A 211 14.94 -2.40 11.52
N SER A 212 15.25 -2.65 12.80
CA SER A 212 14.95 -1.68 13.87
C SER A 212 15.81 -0.42 13.69
N GLU A 213 15.16 0.76 13.67
CA GLU A 213 15.83 2.06 13.50
C GLU A 213 16.77 2.40 14.67
N TRP A 214 16.57 1.78 15.83
CA TRP A 214 17.30 2.13 17.04
C TRP A 214 18.62 1.38 17.20
N ASN A 215 18.64 0.10 16.81
CA ASN A 215 19.79 -0.78 16.99
C ASN A 215 20.71 -0.80 15.76
N THR A 216 20.26 -0.26 14.62
CA THR A 216 20.98 -0.34 13.35
C THR A 216 21.65 0.99 13.00
N ASN A 217 22.99 0.99 12.91
CA ASN A 217 23.76 2.14 12.47
C ASN A 217 23.57 2.40 10.96
N GLY A 218 23.28 3.64 10.57
CA GLY A 218 23.20 4.09 9.17
C GLY A 218 21.80 4.27 8.61
N VAL A 219 20.75 4.04 9.41
CA VAL A 219 19.36 4.30 9.03
C VAL A 219 18.97 5.73 9.41
N ILE A 220 18.30 6.44 8.50
CA ILE A 220 17.70 7.75 8.84
C ILE A 220 16.56 7.48 9.81
N ARG A 221 16.72 7.94 11.05
CA ARG A 221 15.70 7.79 12.08
C ARG A 221 14.47 8.61 11.72
N SER A 222 13.32 7.98 11.88
CA SER A 222 12.03 8.62 11.77
C SER A 222 11.68 9.27 13.12
N SER A 223 11.02 10.42 13.09
CA SER A 223 10.52 11.07 14.32
C SER A 223 9.06 10.71 14.57
N VAL A 224 8.65 10.63 15.83
CA VAL A 224 7.26 10.32 16.20
C VAL A 224 6.58 11.58 16.73
N LEU A 225 5.67 12.15 15.95
CA LEU A 225 4.85 13.27 16.36
C LEU A 225 3.60 12.77 17.08
N GLN A 226 3.43 13.21 18.31
CA GLN A 226 2.21 12.97 19.09
C GLN A 226 1.10 13.97 18.70
N ASN A 227 -0.16 13.60 18.89
CA ASN A 227 -1.35 14.39 18.54
C ASN A 227 -1.51 14.62 17.04
N TYR A 228 -0.85 13.79 16.23
CA TYR A 228 -0.99 13.78 14.79
C TYR A 228 -1.31 12.36 14.33
N LEU A 229 -2.09 12.26 13.27
CA LEU A 229 -2.30 11.05 12.50
C LEU A 229 -1.77 11.25 11.09
N GLU A 230 -1.23 10.20 10.49
CA GLU A 230 -0.90 10.24 9.08
C GLU A 230 -2.18 10.09 8.25
N GLY A 231 -2.47 11.04 7.37
CA GLY A 231 -3.55 10.95 6.39
C GLY A 231 -3.23 9.96 5.27
N SER A 232 -4.25 9.59 4.51
CA SER A 232 -4.07 8.86 3.25
C SER A 232 -3.22 9.69 2.28
N ASN A 233 -2.37 9.04 1.49
CA ASN A 233 -1.64 9.70 0.40
C ASN A 233 -2.41 9.68 -0.94
N VAL A 234 -3.70 9.34 -0.90
CA VAL A 234 -4.57 9.32 -2.08
C VAL A 234 -5.01 10.73 -2.45
N ASN A 235 -4.78 11.13 -3.70
CA ASN A 235 -5.34 12.36 -4.25
C ASN A 235 -6.62 12.06 -5.04
N VAL A 236 -7.76 12.50 -4.53
CA VAL A 236 -9.09 12.28 -5.14
C VAL A 236 -9.16 12.79 -6.57
N ALA A 237 -8.57 13.94 -6.87
CA ALA A 237 -8.65 14.54 -8.19
C ALA A 237 -7.92 13.67 -9.23
N ASP A 238 -6.72 13.21 -8.90
CA ASP A 238 -5.91 12.36 -9.76
C ASP A 238 -6.56 10.97 -9.94
N GLU A 239 -7.08 10.39 -8.85
CA GLU A 239 -7.80 9.10 -8.92
C GLU A 239 -9.06 9.20 -9.77
N MET A 240 -9.84 10.29 -9.68
CA MET A 240 -11.02 10.48 -10.53
C MET A 240 -10.66 10.62 -12.02
N VAL A 241 -9.58 11.32 -12.35
CA VAL A 241 -9.09 11.41 -13.74
C VAL A 241 -8.64 10.03 -14.22
N ASN A 242 -7.87 9.29 -13.43
CA ASN A 242 -7.43 7.94 -13.75
C ASN A 242 -8.62 6.96 -13.89
N LEU A 243 -9.68 7.14 -13.09
CA LEU A 243 -10.91 6.37 -13.19
C LEU A 243 -11.58 6.61 -14.55
N ILE A 244 -11.72 7.88 -14.95
CA ILE A 244 -12.31 8.25 -16.24
C ILE A 244 -11.47 7.66 -17.38
N ILE A 245 -10.14 7.73 -17.32
CA ILE A 245 -9.25 7.16 -18.35
C ILE A 245 -9.43 5.64 -18.42
N SER A 246 -9.45 4.95 -17.27
CA SER A 246 -9.62 3.49 -17.21
C SER A 246 -11.00 3.06 -17.72
N GLN A 247 -12.06 3.79 -17.36
CA GLN A 247 -13.42 3.56 -17.87
C GLN A 247 -13.52 3.79 -19.37
N ARG A 248 -12.95 4.89 -19.91
CA ARG A 248 -12.89 5.12 -21.36
C ARG A 248 -12.12 4.03 -22.07
N ALA A 249 -11.02 3.53 -21.50
CA ALA A 249 -10.28 2.40 -22.04
C ALA A 249 -11.11 1.11 -22.05
N TYR A 250 -11.89 0.85 -20.99
CA TYR A 250 -12.84 -0.27 -20.95
C TYR A 250 -13.93 -0.15 -22.02
N GLU A 251 -14.54 1.03 -22.17
CA GLU A 251 -15.54 1.33 -23.21
C GLU A 251 -14.97 1.14 -24.63
N MET A 252 -13.75 1.61 -24.87
CA MET A 252 -13.08 1.44 -26.16
C MET A 252 -12.81 -0.03 -26.48
N ASN A 253 -12.41 -0.83 -25.49
CA ASN A 253 -12.23 -2.28 -25.66
C ASN A 253 -13.57 -2.99 -25.96
N SER A 254 -14.65 -2.58 -25.30
CA SER A 254 -16.00 -3.09 -25.61
C SER A 254 -16.42 -2.77 -27.04
N LYS A 255 -16.16 -1.54 -27.49
CA LYS A 255 -16.44 -1.12 -28.88
C LYS A 255 -15.58 -1.87 -29.91
N ALA A 256 -14.36 -2.25 -29.56
CA ALA A 256 -13.52 -3.11 -30.41
C ALA A 256 -14.08 -4.54 -30.57
N ILE A 257 -14.75 -5.06 -29.53
CA ILE A 257 -15.46 -6.34 -29.59
C ILE A 257 -16.70 -6.22 -30.48
N THR A 258 -17.57 -5.24 -30.23
CA THR A 258 -18.80 -5.08 -31.03
C THR A 258 -18.51 -4.81 -32.51
N THR A 259 -17.47 -4.03 -32.83
CA THR A 259 -17.03 -3.85 -34.22
C THR A 259 -16.50 -5.14 -34.83
N SER A 260 -15.74 -5.95 -34.09
CA SER A 260 -15.32 -7.28 -34.55
C SER A 260 -16.52 -8.20 -34.82
N ASP A 261 -17.55 -8.16 -33.97
CA ASP A 261 -18.79 -8.95 -34.13
C ASP A 261 -19.60 -8.49 -35.35
N THR A 262 -19.75 -7.18 -35.58
CA THR A 262 -20.43 -6.67 -36.78
C THR A 262 -19.72 -7.09 -38.08
N MET A 263 -18.38 -7.15 -38.09
CA MET A 263 -17.64 -7.65 -39.24
C MET A 263 -17.82 -9.17 -39.45
N LEU A 264 -17.94 -9.95 -38.37
CA LEU A 264 -18.28 -11.38 -38.45
C LEU A 264 -19.69 -11.59 -39.03
N GLU A 265 -20.65 -10.77 -38.61
CA GLU A 265 -22.01 -10.81 -39.14
C GLU A 265 -22.05 -10.48 -40.64
N GLN A 266 -21.38 -9.40 -41.06
CA GLN A 266 -21.24 -9.05 -42.48
C GLN A 266 -20.55 -10.16 -43.29
N ALA A 267 -19.48 -10.75 -42.76
CA ALA A 267 -18.78 -11.86 -43.40
C ALA A 267 -19.67 -13.11 -43.56
N ASN A 268 -20.55 -13.39 -42.59
CA ASN A 268 -21.48 -14.51 -42.68
C ASN A 268 -22.59 -14.23 -43.71
N ASN A 269 -23.06 -12.99 -43.80
CA ASN A 269 -24.06 -12.57 -44.79
C ASN A 269 -23.52 -12.61 -46.23
N LEU A 270 -22.20 -12.51 -46.45
CA LEU A 270 -21.57 -12.68 -47.77
C LEU A 270 -21.58 -14.13 -48.29
N LYS A 271 -21.86 -15.12 -47.43
CA LYS A 271 -21.93 -16.54 -47.82
C LYS A 271 -23.31 -16.93 -48.39
N ARG A 272 -24.32 -16.07 -48.27
CA ARG A 272 -25.64 -16.25 -48.89
C ARG A 272 -25.66 -15.65 -50.29
#